data_AF-A0A7J3XBQ4-F1
#
_entry.id   AF-A0A7J3XBQ4-F1
#
_cell.length_a   1.000
_cell.length_b   1.000
_cell.length_c   1.000
_cell.angle_alpha   90.00
_cell.angle_beta   90.00
_cell.angle_gamma   90.00
#
_symmetry.space_group_name_H-M   'P 1'
#
loop_
_entity.id
_entity.type
_entity.pdbx_description
1 polymer ?
#
loop_
_entity_poly.entity_id
_entity_poly.type
_entity_poly.pdbx_seq_one_letter_code
_entity_poly.pdbx_strand_id
1 'polypeptide(L)'
;MKSVRRAIEKHGERIRNISWDYAHKIGDLIAELVLKHSSIVVLEDLDKLRNNAKRGRRFNKKLTLWFYRRTQFCVEYEAKERGLKNSQGQS
;
A
#
# COMPACT_ATOMS: atom_id res chain seq x y z
N MET A 1 -20.23 16.54 21.47
CA MET A 1 -19.91 16.02 20.11
C MET A 1 -18.45 16.22 19.65
N LYS A 2 -17.75 17.33 19.98
CA LYS A 2 -16.35 17.57 19.55
C LYS A 2 -15.33 16.52 20.06
N SER A 3 -15.53 15.92 21.23
CA SER A 3 -14.62 14.93 21.83
C SER A 3 -14.61 13.58 21.09
N VAL A 4 -15.78 13.06 20.72
CA VAL A 4 -15.92 11.78 19.99
C VAL A 4 -15.29 11.87 18.61
N ARG A 5 -15.56 12.96 17.88
CA ARG A 5 -14.96 13.21 16.57
C ARG A 5 -13.43 13.25 16.64
N ARG A 6 -12.87 13.97 17.62
CA ARG A 6 -11.42 14.06 17.83
C ARG A 6 -10.78 12.70 18.17
N ALA A 7 -11.47 11.86 18.94
CA ALA A 7 -11.01 10.51 19.24
C ALA A 7 -10.98 9.61 17.99
N ILE A 8 -12.00 9.71 17.12
CA ILE A 8 -12.05 9.00 15.84
C ILE A 8 -10.92 9.47 14.91
N GLU A 9 -10.71 10.78 14.80
CA GLU A 9 -9.63 11.37 13.98
C GLU A 9 -8.25 10.90 14.45
N LYS A 10 -7.98 10.96 15.75
CA LYS A 10 -6.71 10.46 16.33
C LYS A 10 -6.50 8.97 16.07
N HIS A 11 -7.55 8.16 16.15
CA HIS A 11 -7.47 6.74 15.84
C HIS A 11 -7.20 6.49 14.35
N GLY A 12 -7.88 7.24 13.47
CA GLY A 12 -7.65 7.20 12.02
C GLY A 12 -6.23 7.60 11.64
N GLU A 13 -5.69 8.65 12.24
CA GLU A 13 -4.31 9.09 12.05
C GLU A 13 -3.32 8.02 12.50
N ARG A 14 -3.55 7.39 13.67
CA ARG A 14 -2.70 6.29 14.14
C ARG A 14 -2.70 5.12 13.16
N ILE A 15 -3.86 4.70 12.67
CA ILE A 15 -3.97 3.63 11.68
C ILE A 15 -3.20 4.02 10.40
N ARG A 16 -3.34 5.27 9.95
CA ARG A 16 -2.62 5.77 8.77
C ARG A 16 -1.12 5.70 8.95
N ASN A 17 -0.60 6.16 10.09
CA ASN A 17 0.84 6.17 10.36
C ASN A 17 1.40 4.74 10.44
N ILE A 18 0.70 3.84 11.14
CA ILE A 18 1.05 2.41 11.19
C ILE A 18 1.07 1.82 9.78
N SER A 19 0.06 2.13 8.95
CA SER A 19 -0.01 1.60 7.59
C SER A 19 1.14 2.05 6.71
N TRP A 20 1.61 3.29 6.87
CA TRP A 20 2.76 3.81 6.16
C TRP A 20 4.06 3.14 6.61
N ASP A 21 4.27 3.01 7.92
CA ASP A 21 5.45 2.34 8.47
C ASP A 21 5.59 0.90 7.93
N TYR A 22 4.50 0.12 7.95
CA TYR A 22 4.51 -1.22 7.36
C TYR A 22 4.70 -1.21 5.85
N ALA A 23 4.09 -0.27 5.13
CA ALA A 23 4.23 -0.18 3.68
C ALA A 23 5.69 0.12 3.28
N HIS A 24 6.36 1.04 3.98
CA HIS A 24 7.78 1.33 3.77
C HIS A 24 8.65 0.10 4.05
N LYS A 25 8.48 -0.55 5.21
CA LYS A 25 9.23 -1.77 5.54
C LYS A 25 9.08 -2.88 4.51
N ILE A 26 7.86 -3.08 3.99
CA ILE A 26 7.59 -4.06 2.94
C ILE A 26 8.25 -3.65 1.63
N GLY A 27 8.15 -2.37 1.24
CA GLY A 27 8.79 -1.85 0.03
C GLY A 27 10.30 -2.03 0.06
N ASP A 28 10.92 -1.70 1.20
CA ASP A 28 12.34 -1.82 1.45
C ASP A 28 12.81 -3.28 1.31
N LEU A 29 12.14 -4.20 2.01
CA LEU A 29 12.42 -5.63 1.96
C LEU A 29 12.28 -6.20 0.54
N ILE A 30 11.24 -5.80 -0.20
CA ILE A 30 11.04 -6.25 -1.58
C ILE A 30 12.19 -5.76 -2.46
N ALA A 31 12.56 -4.49 -2.36
CA ALA A 31 13.63 -3.93 -3.18
C ALA A 31 14.99 -4.57 -2.86
N GLU A 32 15.28 -4.87 -1.59
CA GLU A 32 16.46 -5.64 -1.19
C GLU A 32 16.50 -7.05 -1.81
N LEU A 33 15.38 -7.77 -1.76
CA LEU A 33 15.28 -9.10 -2.37
C LEU A 33 15.51 -9.04 -3.88
N VAL A 34 14.97 -8.02 -4.54
CA VAL A 34 15.10 -7.82 -5.98
C VAL A 34 16.55 -7.55 -6.37
N LEU A 35 17.26 -6.71 -5.62
CA LEU A 35 18.69 -6.49 -5.81
C LEU A 35 19.50 -7.77 -5.60
N LYS A 36 19.25 -8.47 -4.48
CA LYS A 36 19.97 -9.69 -4.10
C LYS A 36 19.82 -10.80 -5.15
N HIS A 37 18.65 -10.91 -5.76
CA HIS A 37 18.33 -11.96 -6.71
C HIS A 37 18.32 -11.49 -8.18
N SER A 38 18.76 -10.24 -8.46
CA SER A 38 18.72 -9.63 -9.80
C SER A 38 17.36 -9.86 -10.52
N SER A 39 16.28 -9.71 -9.76
CA SER A 39 14.92 -10.04 -10.21
C SER A 39 14.17 -8.79 -10.69
N ILE A 40 12.90 -8.95 -11.05
CA ILE A 40 11.99 -7.85 -11.44
C ILE A 40 10.75 -7.90 -10.56
N VAL A 41 10.23 -6.73 -10.17
CA VAL A 41 8.95 -6.61 -9.47
C VAL A 41 7.82 -6.42 -10.48
N VAL A 42 6.75 -7.20 -10.29
CA VAL A 42 5.47 -7.04 -10.99
C VAL A 42 4.39 -6.83 -9.93
N LEU A 43 3.62 -5.75 -10.05
CA LEU A 43 2.49 -5.47 -9.17
C LEU A 43 1.18 -5.71 -9.93
N GLU A 44 0.19 -6.30 -9.26
CA GLU A 44 -1.13 -6.49 -9.87
C GLU A 44 -1.85 -5.15 -10.08
N ASP A 45 -2.64 -5.05 -11.15
CA ASP A 45 -3.60 -3.96 -11.31
C ASP A 45 -4.77 -4.15 -10.33
N LEU A 46 -4.83 -3.29 -9.31
CA LEU A 46 -5.86 -3.28 -8.27
C LEU A 46 -6.85 -2.13 -8.41
N ASP A 47 -6.88 -1.44 -9.56
CA ASP A 47 -7.74 -0.27 -9.79
C ASP A 47 -9.23 -0.62 -9.66
N LYS A 48 -9.60 -1.83 -10.08
CA LYS A 48 -10.97 -2.34 -10.04
C LYS A 48 -11.38 -2.92 -8.68
N LEU A 49 -10.45 -3.02 -7.72
CA LEU A 49 -10.73 -3.62 -6.41
C LEU A 49 -11.84 -2.88 -5.67
N ARG A 50 -11.96 -1.55 -5.87
CA ARG A 50 -13.03 -0.71 -5.30
C ARG A 50 -14.38 -0.87 -5.99
N ASN A 51 -14.37 -1.16 -7.29
CA ASN A 51 -15.58 -1.32 -8.08
C ASN A 51 -16.30 -2.64 -7.76
N ASN A 52 -15.58 -3.60 -7.16
CA ASN A 52 -16.13 -4.87 -6.70
C ASN A 52 -16.37 -4.92 -5.18
N ALA A 53 -16.95 -3.86 -4.60
CA ALA A 53 -17.28 -3.76 -3.17
C ALA A 53 -18.39 -4.73 -2.71
N LYS A 54 -18.78 -5.73 -3.52
CA LYS A 54 -19.76 -6.76 -3.17
C LYS A 54 -19.21 -7.85 -2.24
N ARG A 55 -17.96 -7.73 -1.78
CA ARG A 55 -17.23 -8.75 -0.99
C ARG A 55 -17.50 -8.71 0.53
N GLY A 56 -18.51 -7.97 0.98
CA GLY A 56 -19.00 -7.93 2.36
C GLY A 56 -18.37 -6.88 3.28
N ARG A 57 -19.04 -6.56 4.39
CA ARG A 57 -18.71 -5.42 5.28
C ARG A 57 -17.28 -5.47 5.85
N ARG A 58 -16.80 -6.65 6.25
CA ARG A 58 -15.46 -6.84 6.82
C ARG A 58 -14.36 -6.57 5.79
N PHE A 59 -14.53 -7.07 4.57
CA PHE A 59 -13.60 -6.82 3.47
C PHE A 59 -13.59 -5.33 3.10
N ASN A 60 -14.78 -4.73 2.93
CA ASN A 60 -14.90 -3.33 2.58
C ASN A 60 -14.27 -2.41 3.63
N LYS A 61 -14.38 -2.74 4.93
CA LYS A 61 -13.70 -1.98 5.98
C LYS A 61 -12.17 -1.96 5.79
N LYS A 62 -11.56 -3.10 5.42
CA LYS A 62 -10.13 -3.18 5.10
C LYS A 62 -9.80 -2.40 3.82
N LEU A 63 -10.65 -2.53 2.80
CA LEU A 63 -10.50 -1.84 1.52
C LEU A 63 -10.53 -0.31 1.67
N THR A 64 -11.43 0.22 2.51
CA THR A 64 -11.51 1.65 2.86
C THR A 64 -10.22 2.19 3.48
N LEU A 65 -9.42 1.33 4.12
CA LEU A 65 -8.14 1.75 4.68
C LEU A 65 -7.08 2.01 3.61
N TRP A 66 -7.23 1.53 2.36
CA TRP A 66 -6.29 1.78 1.25
C TRP A 66 -4.87 1.28 1.47
N PHE A 67 -4.69 0.21 2.26
CA PHE A 67 -3.36 -0.32 2.55
C PHE A 67 -2.67 -0.84 1.28
N TYR A 68 -3.41 -1.55 0.41
CA TYR A 68 -2.88 -2.08 -0.85
C TYR A 68 -2.23 -1.01 -1.73
N ARG A 69 -2.87 0.16 -1.89
CA ARG A 69 -2.28 1.27 -2.66
C ARG A 69 -1.02 1.84 -2.03
N ARG A 70 -0.98 1.97 -0.70
CA ARG A 70 0.23 2.45 -0.01
C ARG A 70 1.38 1.47 -0.19
N THR A 71 1.11 0.17 -0.06
CA THR A 71 2.12 -0.86 -0.31
C THR A 71 2.61 -0.80 -1.76
N GLN A 72 1.72 -0.72 -2.76
CA GLN A 72 2.12 -0.56 -4.16
C GLN A 72 3.00 0.68 -4.37
N PHE A 73 2.58 1.83 -3.82
CA PHE A 73 3.35 3.07 -3.90
C PHE A 73 4.74 2.94 -3.26
N CYS A 74 4.85 2.41 -2.04
CA CYS A 74 6.13 2.23 -1.37
C CYS A 74 7.04 1.27 -2.13
N VAL A 75 6.51 0.15 -2.63
CA VAL A 75 7.30 -0.79 -3.45
C VAL A 75 7.83 -0.10 -4.70
N GLU A 76 6.99 0.67 -5.41
CA GLU A 76 7.43 1.41 -6.59
C GLU A 76 8.48 2.48 -6.27
N TYR A 77 8.28 3.21 -5.17
CA TYR A 77 9.18 4.25 -4.69
C TYR A 77 10.55 3.67 -4.34
N GLU A 78 10.59 2.67 -3.45
CA GLU A 78 11.84 2.05 -2.98
C GLU A 78 12.61 1.37 -4.10
N ALA A 79 11.90 0.82 -5.09
CA ALA A 79 12.51 0.25 -6.28
C ALA A 79 13.11 1.34 -7.20
N LYS A 80 12.41 2.46 -7.41
CA LYS A 80 12.93 3.61 -8.19
C LYS A 80 14.16 4.23 -7.54
N GLU A 81 14.15 4.42 -6.22
CA GLU A 81 15.29 4.96 -5.46
C GLU A 81 16.56 4.09 -5.62
N ARG A 82 16.38 2.78 -5.83
CA ARG A 82 17.47 1.81 -6.06
C ARG A 82 17.81 1.60 -7.54
N GLY A 83 17.20 2.37 -8.44
CA GLY A 83 17.40 2.22 -9.89
C GLY A 83 16.85 0.92 -10.47
N LEU A 84 15.97 0.23 -9.76
CA LEU A 84 15.35 -1.01 -10.22
C LEU A 84 14.26 -0.70 -11.26
N LYS A 85 14.21 -1.52 -12.32
CA LYS A 85 13.16 -1.40 -13.34
C LYS A 85 11.89 -2.08 -12.85
N ASN A 86 10.84 -1.27 -12.68
CA ASN A 86 9.49 -1.76 -12.43
C ASN A 86 8.81 -2.02 -13.79
N SER A 87 8.16 -3.16 -13.94
CA SER A 87 7.56 -3.58 -15.22
C SER A 87 6.20 -2.94 -15.56
N GLN A 88 5.73 -1.94 -14.81
CA GLN A 88 4.38 -1.39 -14.99
C GLN A 88 4.37 -0.18 -15.95
N GLY A 89 3.86 -0.38 -17.17
CA GLY A 89 3.15 0.67 -17.92
C GLY A 89 3.73 1.18 -19.25
N GLN A 90 4.13 0.33 -20.19
CA GLN A 90 3.96 0.64 -21.63
C GLN A 90 2.78 -0.20 -22.14
N SER A 91 1.60 0.38 -22.19
CA SER A 91 0.45 -0.06 -22.99
C SER A 91 -0.49 1.13 -23.16
#